data_AF-A0A812V0B6-F1
#
_entry.id   AF-A0A812V0B6-F1
#
_cell.length_a   1.000
_cell.length_b   1.000
_cell.length_c   1.000
_cell.angle_alpha   90.00
_cell.angle_beta   90.00
_cell.angle_gamma   90.00
#
_symmetry.space_group_name_H-M   'P 1'
#
loop_
_entity.id
_entity.type
_entity.pdbx_description
1 polymer ?
#
loop_
_entity_poly.entity_id
_entity_poly.type
_entity_poly.pdbx_seq_one_letter_code
_entity_poly.pdbx_strand_id
1 'polypeptide(L)'
;MTSEDLERALEADPNMPLSRGKLAIPFVGKDVPSPTNEFAHPDIVIGLTILGYRYEFLRLTDIDEVIVRLLNDVRKEPGRQQDRPSAVLYRGWVTESGGHICAGHNLSIPQRKKTHMDPSVPNAEKVESGKGVPPLALLQRSNDTQMKDIFKLLRSSTSVIQWYLEQLVFPKYMRFQSKKLSASGQELGAEMLFARRVGFSGTPTELLPKGLGRCHFAPGDDAAMFTTLTDPAVMSLKQIDGQWTVDALLEHVVAEET
;
A
#
# COMPACT_ATOMS: atom_id res chain seq x y z
N MET A 1 10.27 1.93 -3.00
CA MET A 1 11.53 2.70 -2.98
C MET A 1 12.69 1.75 -2.74
N THR A 2 13.43 1.44 -3.80
CA THR A 2 14.70 0.74 -3.67
C THR A 2 15.72 1.63 -2.95
N SER A 3 16.90 1.10 -2.60
CA SER A 3 17.97 1.92 -2.03
C SER A 3 18.40 3.04 -2.99
N GLU A 4 18.47 2.74 -4.29
CA GLU A 4 18.80 3.70 -5.35
C GLU A 4 17.73 4.80 -5.49
N ASP A 5 16.45 4.45 -5.37
CA ASP A 5 15.37 5.45 -5.37
C ASP A 5 15.47 6.38 -4.15
N LEU A 6 15.87 5.84 -3.00
CA LEU A 6 16.05 6.61 -1.77
C LEU A 6 17.21 7.59 -1.89
N GLU A 7 18.33 7.16 -2.47
CA GLU A 7 19.48 8.03 -2.74
C GLU A 7 19.10 9.17 -3.68
N ARG A 8 18.48 8.87 -4.83
CA ARG A 8 18.00 9.91 -5.77
C ARG A 8 17.03 10.90 -5.11
N ALA A 9 16.15 10.42 -4.24
CA ALA A 9 15.20 11.27 -3.54
C ALA A 9 15.88 12.18 -2.49
N LEU A 10 16.91 11.70 -1.79
CA LEU A 10 17.70 12.47 -0.84
C LEU A 10 18.64 13.48 -1.53
N GLU A 11 19.15 13.16 -2.72
CA GLU A 11 19.89 14.11 -3.55
C GLU A 11 19.01 15.28 -3.99
N ALA A 12 17.74 15.00 -4.34
CA ALA A 12 16.77 16.03 -4.73
C ALA A 12 16.27 16.86 -3.53
N ASP A 13 16.05 16.23 -2.37
CA ASP A 13 15.66 16.89 -1.13
C ASP A 13 16.46 16.34 0.07
N PRO A 14 17.54 17.02 0.48
CA PRO A 14 18.38 16.60 1.61
C PRO A 14 17.64 16.50 2.95
N ASN A 15 16.51 17.18 3.10
CA ASN A 15 15.69 17.17 4.32
C ASN A 15 14.50 16.21 4.21
N MET A 16 14.47 15.34 3.19
CA MET A 16 13.38 14.38 3.00
C MET A 16 13.21 13.51 4.25
N PRO A 17 11.99 13.42 4.81
CA PRO A 17 11.74 12.59 5.98
C PRO A 17 11.87 11.11 5.63
N LEU A 18 12.68 10.38 6.41
CA LEU A 18 12.99 8.95 6.24
C LEU A 18 11.76 8.04 6.10
N SER A 19 10.61 8.47 6.62
CA SER A 19 9.35 7.75 6.50
C SER A 19 8.89 7.53 5.05
N ARG A 20 9.33 8.34 4.09
CA ARG A 20 8.98 8.19 2.66
C ARG A 20 9.63 6.96 2.00
N GLY A 21 10.73 6.45 2.56
CA GLY A 21 11.35 5.22 2.07
C GLY A 21 10.57 3.95 2.43
N LYS A 22 9.76 3.98 3.50
CA LYS A 22 9.15 2.79 4.11
C LYS A 22 7.61 2.81 4.13
N LEU A 23 6.96 3.97 4.13
CA LEU A 23 5.49 4.06 4.06
C LEU A 23 5.04 4.26 2.61
N ALA A 24 3.96 3.60 2.21
CA ALA A 24 3.34 3.86 0.91
C ALA A 24 2.48 5.12 1.04
N ILE A 25 3.05 6.23 0.60
CA ILE A 25 2.37 7.52 0.50
C ILE A 25 2.23 7.80 -0.99
N PRO A 26 1.02 8.08 -1.50
CA PRO A 26 0.86 8.47 -2.88
C PRO A 26 1.68 9.74 -3.13
N PHE A 27 2.30 9.83 -4.31
CA PHE A 27 3.20 10.93 -4.62
C PHE A 27 2.50 12.28 -4.36
N VAL A 28 3.25 13.25 -3.83
CA VAL A 28 2.75 14.57 -3.38
C VAL A 28 1.94 14.56 -2.05
N GLY A 29 1.75 13.42 -1.38
CA GLY A 29 0.91 13.30 -0.17
C GLY A 29 1.58 13.43 1.21
N LYS A 30 2.87 13.78 1.32
CA LYS A 30 3.53 13.87 2.64
C LYS A 30 4.66 14.89 2.67
N ASP A 31 4.68 15.73 3.71
CA ASP A 31 5.76 16.64 4.10
C ASP A 31 6.21 17.70 3.05
N VAL A 32 5.53 17.80 1.91
CA VAL A 32 5.57 18.96 1.00
C VAL A 32 4.18 19.59 1.01
N PRO A 33 4.03 20.90 1.24
CA PRO A 33 2.73 21.55 1.17
C PRO A 33 2.21 21.48 -0.27
N SER A 34 1.32 20.51 -0.52
CA SER A 34 0.49 20.47 -1.71
C SER A 34 -0.85 21.10 -1.41
N PRO A 35 -1.41 21.94 -2.29
CA PRO A 35 -2.73 22.52 -2.13
C PRO A 35 -3.86 21.48 -2.05
N THR A 36 -3.60 20.22 -2.42
CA THR A 36 -4.54 19.09 -2.32
C THR A 36 -3.85 17.87 -1.67
N ASN A 37 -3.83 17.85 -0.34
CA ASN A 37 -3.24 16.75 0.43
C ASN A 37 -4.30 15.94 1.19
N GLU A 38 -5.18 15.27 0.45
CA GLU A 38 -6.24 14.41 1.01
C GLU A 38 -5.72 13.02 1.45
N PHE A 39 -4.54 12.62 0.98
CA PHE A 39 -3.96 11.30 1.26
C PHE A 39 -2.99 11.25 2.45
N ALA A 40 -2.80 12.38 3.17
CA ALA A 40 -2.00 12.42 4.38
C ALA A 40 -2.73 11.89 5.64
N HIS A 41 -3.98 11.45 5.51
CA HIS A 41 -4.71 10.86 6.64
C HIS A 41 -3.99 9.58 7.11
N PRO A 42 -3.74 9.41 8.44
CA PRO A 42 -2.99 8.26 8.95
C PRO A 42 -3.58 6.91 8.53
N ASP A 43 -4.91 6.79 8.49
CA ASP A 43 -5.57 5.53 8.11
C ASP A 43 -5.38 5.19 6.64
N ILE A 44 -5.37 6.21 5.76
CA ILE A 44 -5.08 6.04 4.34
C ILE A 44 -3.62 5.62 4.16
N VAL A 45 -2.69 6.24 4.90
CA VAL A 45 -1.28 5.84 4.88
C VAL A 45 -1.08 4.42 5.39
N ILE A 46 -1.76 4.01 6.47
CA ILE A 46 -1.72 2.63 6.98
C ILE A 46 -2.24 1.67 5.90
N GLY A 47 -3.44 1.94 5.37
CA GLY A 47 -4.09 1.10 4.36
C GLY A 47 -3.24 0.94 3.11
N LEU A 48 -2.76 2.05 2.54
CA LEU A 48 -1.89 2.03 1.37
C LEU A 48 -0.56 1.34 1.65
N THR A 49 0.02 1.51 2.85
CA THR A 49 1.26 0.82 3.23
C THR A 49 1.05 -0.69 3.30
N ILE A 50 -0.02 -1.15 3.95
CA ILE A 50 -0.38 -2.57 4.00
C ILE A 50 -0.57 -3.12 2.59
N LEU A 51 -1.34 -2.43 1.74
CA LEU A 51 -1.57 -2.84 0.35
C LEU A 51 -0.26 -2.88 -0.45
N GLY A 52 0.59 -1.86 -0.32
CA GLY A 52 1.89 -1.80 -0.99
C GLY A 52 2.76 -3.00 -0.65
N TYR A 53 2.91 -3.32 0.64
CA TYR A 53 3.65 -4.52 1.06
C TYR A 53 2.95 -5.82 0.71
N ARG A 54 1.61 -5.83 0.57
CA ARG A 54 0.86 -7.01 0.18
C ARG A 54 1.03 -7.37 -1.30
N TYR A 55 1.09 -6.36 -2.18
CA TYR A 55 1.24 -6.56 -3.63
C TYR A 55 2.70 -6.70 -4.05
N GLU A 56 3.61 -5.87 -3.51
CA GLU A 56 5.02 -5.85 -3.91
C GLU A 56 5.92 -6.73 -3.04
N PHE A 57 5.39 -7.21 -1.92
CA PHE A 57 6.10 -8.02 -0.92
C PHE A 57 7.25 -7.26 -0.23
N LEU A 58 7.96 -7.96 0.68
CA LEU A 58 9.12 -7.38 1.36
C LEU A 58 10.31 -7.22 0.42
N ARG A 59 11.09 -6.16 0.62
CA ARG A 59 12.37 -5.94 -0.07
C ARG A 59 13.49 -6.72 0.65
N LEU A 60 14.62 -6.90 -0.02
CA LEU A 60 15.76 -7.61 0.58
C LEU A 60 16.31 -6.89 1.82
N THR A 61 16.32 -5.55 1.80
CA THR A 61 16.68 -4.72 2.94
C THR A 61 15.68 -4.84 4.09
N ASP A 62 14.38 -5.02 3.80
CA ASP A 62 13.36 -5.22 4.83
C ASP A 62 13.53 -6.59 5.52
N ILE A 63 13.85 -7.65 4.77
CA ILE A 63 14.17 -8.96 5.34
C ILE A 63 15.45 -8.92 6.18
N ASP A 64 16.49 -8.21 5.74
CA ASP A 64 17.70 -8.02 6.57
C ASP A 64 17.35 -7.35 7.91
N GLU A 65 16.53 -6.30 7.91
CA GLU A 65 16.05 -5.66 9.14
C GLU A 65 15.27 -6.62 10.05
N VAL A 66 14.37 -7.44 9.49
CA VAL A 66 13.62 -8.47 10.23
C VAL A 66 14.57 -9.46 10.90
N ILE A 67 15.52 -10.01 10.15
CA ILE A 67 16.46 -11.02 10.64
C ILE A 67 17.39 -10.43 11.70
N VAL A 68 17.90 -9.21 11.50
CA VAL A 68 18.71 -8.51 12.49
C VAL A 68 17.93 -8.30 13.78
N ARG A 69 16.65 -7.91 13.68
CA ARG A 69 15.79 -7.76 14.85
C ARG A 69 15.61 -9.07 15.60
N LEU A 70 15.24 -10.15 14.89
CA LEU A 70 15.06 -11.47 15.49
C LEU A 70 16.35 -12.01 16.13
N LEU A 71 17.51 -11.84 15.49
CA LEU A 71 18.80 -12.25 16.06
C LEU A 71 19.13 -11.51 17.36
N ASN A 72 18.79 -10.23 17.44
CA ASN A 72 18.98 -9.44 18.65
C ASN A 72 18.02 -9.84 19.78
N ASP A 73 16.78 -10.17 19.44
CA ASP A 73 15.76 -10.56 20.41
C ASP A 73 16.02 -11.98 20.94
N VAL A 74 16.34 -12.95 20.06
CA VAL A 74 16.77 -14.31 20.47
C VAL A 74 17.91 -14.27 21.46
N ARG A 75 18.88 -13.36 21.32
CA ARG A 75 20.02 -13.27 22.26
C ARG A 75 19.61 -12.85 23.67
N LYS A 76 18.53 -12.06 23.80
CA LYS A 76 18.03 -11.53 25.07
C LYS A 76 17.01 -12.47 25.72
N GLU A 77 16.30 -13.25 24.93
CA GLU A 77 15.27 -14.16 25.41
C GLU A 77 15.85 -15.30 26.27
N PRO A 78 15.27 -15.58 27.45
CA PRO A 78 15.72 -16.67 28.31
C PRO A 78 15.33 -18.04 27.74
N GLY A 79 16.03 -19.08 28.20
CA GLY A 79 15.72 -20.48 27.86
C GLY A 79 16.55 -21.07 26.72
N ARG A 80 16.18 -22.31 26.35
CA ARG A 80 16.83 -23.08 25.28
C ARG A 80 16.64 -22.37 23.95
N GLN A 81 17.68 -22.37 23.10
CA GLN A 81 17.67 -21.59 21.85
C GLN A 81 16.50 -21.92 20.91
N GLN A 82 15.99 -23.15 20.92
CA GLN A 82 14.89 -23.59 20.07
C GLN A 82 13.49 -23.22 20.61
N ASP A 83 13.39 -23.00 21.92
CA ASP A 83 12.13 -22.72 22.62
C ASP A 83 11.91 -21.21 22.82
N ARG A 84 12.88 -20.40 22.42
CA ARG A 84 12.83 -18.94 22.49
C ARG A 84 11.73 -18.38 21.57
N PRO A 85 10.90 -17.43 22.02
CA PRO A 85 9.81 -16.87 21.23
C PRO A 85 10.20 -16.47 19.81
N SER A 86 11.32 -15.76 19.64
CA SER A 86 11.79 -15.31 18.32
C SER A 86 12.24 -16.47 17.42
N ALA A 87 12.78 -17.55 18.00
CA ALA A 87 13.13 -18.76 17.26
C ALA A 87 11.90 -19.58 16.86
N VAL A 88 10.88 -19.62 17.71
CA VAL A 88 9.58 -20.26 17.43
C VAL A 88 8.83 -19.50 16.34
N LEU A 89 8.80 -18.16 16.39
CA LEU A 89 8.21 -17.31 15.35
C LEU A 89 8.88 -17.54 14.00
N TYR A 90 10.22 -17.49 13.96
CA TYR A 90 10.98 -17.75 12.74
C TYR A 90 10.67 -19.14 12.15
N ARG A 91 10.60 -20.17 13.00
CA ARG A 91 10.21 -21.51 12.59
C ARG A 91 8.80 -21.56 12.01
N GLY A 92 7.84 -20.89 12.66
CA GLY A 92 6.47 -20.75 12.17
C GLY A 92 6.45 -20.18 10.76
N TRP A 93 7.14 -19.06 10.52
CA TRP A 93 7.20 -18.43 9.20
C TRP A 93 7.85 -19.31 8.14
N VAL A 94 8.94 -20.02 8.48
CA VAL A 94 9.61 -20.93 7.56
C VAL A 94 8.65 -22.07 7.16
N THR A 95 7.93 -22.65 8.12
CA THR A 95 6.96 -23.73 7.87
C THR A 95 5.74 -23.24 7.08
N GLU A 96 5.20 -22.07 7.40
CA GLU A 96 4.10 -21.44 6.67
C GLU A 96 4.46 -21.15 5.20
N SER A 97 5.71 -20.77 4.95
CA SER A 97 6.24 -20.55 3.59
C SER A 97 6.61 -21.85 2.86
N GLY A 98 6.37 -23.03 3.42
CA GLY A 98 6.71 -24.33 2.81
C GLY A 98 8.20 -24.70 2.89
N GLY A 99 8.97 -24.00 3.70
CA GLY A 99 10.36 -24.32 4.02
C GLY A 99 10.48 -25.21 5.26
N HIS A 100 11.68 -25.74 5.48
CA HIS A 100 11.98 -26.51 6.69
C HIS A 100 13.32 -26.09 7.29
N ILE A 101 13.46 -26.22 8.61
CA ILE A 101 14.69 -25.88 9.30
C ILE A 101 15.66 -27.07 9.26
N CYS A 102 16.86 -26.85 8.73
CA CYS A 102 17.94 -27.84 8.65
C CYS A 102 19.11 -27.47 9.56
N ALA A 103 19.36 -28.26 10.60
CA ALA A 103 20.56 -28.13 11.43
C ALA A 103 21.74 -28.89 10.79
N GLY A 104 22.57 -28.18 9.98
CA GLY A 104 23.90 -28.65 9.56
C GLY A 104 23.97 -29.73 8.47
N HIS A 105 24.98 -29.60 7.59
CA HIS A 105 25.44 -30.51 6.52
C HIS A 105 24.49 -30.98 5.41
N ASN A 106 23.22 -30.58 5.40
CA ASN A 106 22.30 -30.83 4.28
C ASN A 106 21.82 -29.53 3.60
N LEU A 107 22.63 -28.48 3.59
CA LEU A 107 22.43 -27.38 2.64
C LEU A 107 22.93 -27.87 1.27
N SER A 108 22.00 -28.41 0.48
CA SER A 108 22.15 -28.85 -0.91
C SER A 108 23.14 -30.00 -1.19
N ILE A 109 22.65 -31.24 -1.11
CA ILE A 109 22.91 -32.23 -2.15
C ILE A 109 21.56 -32.84 -2.52
N PRO A 110 21.05 -32.67 -3.75
CA PRO A 110 19.99 -33.53 -4.24
C PRO A 110 20.62 -34.91 -4.46
N GLN A 111 20.59 -35.77 -3.43
CA GLN A 111 20.87 -37.17 -3.66
C GLN A 111 19.72 -37.72 -4.50
N ARG A 112 19.98 -37.83 -5.80
CA ARG A 112 19.22 -38.61 -6.75
C ARG A 112 19.13 -40.03 -6.17
N LYS A 113 18.05 -40.34 -5.45
CA LYS A 113 17.69 -41.72 -5.13
C LYS A 113 17.63 -42.45 -6.48
N LYS A 114 18.62 -43.31 -6.75
CA LYS A 114 18.48 -44.36 -7.76
C LYS A 114 17.48 -45.36 -7.19
N THR A 115 16.19 -45.05 -7.26
CA THR A 115 15.15 -46.07 -7.14
C THR A 115 15.22 -46.91 -8.40
N HIS A 116 15.56 -48.19 -8.24
CA HIS A 116 15.27 -49.21 -9.23
C HIS A 116 13.79 -49.07 -9.64
N MET A 117 13.54 -49.02 -10.95
CA MET A 117 12.19 -48.94 -11.50
C MET A 117 11.48 -50.27 -11.30
N ASP A 118 10.38 -50.23 -10.54
CA ASP A 118 9.27 -51.19 -10.67
C ASP A 118 8.12 -50.46 -11.40
N PRO A 119 7.67 -50.94 -12.57
CA PRO A 119 6.71 -50.21 -13.41
C PRO A 119 5.29 -50.63 -13.07
N SER A 120 4.70 -50.12 -11.98
CA SER A 120 3.25 -50.29 -11.72
C SER A 120 2.67 -49.43 -10.58
N VAL A 121 2.83 -48.09 -10.63
CA VAL A 121 1.92 -47.17 -9.90
C VAL A 121 1.75 -45.85 -10.70
N PRO A 122 0.51 -45.35 -10.94
CA PRO A 122 0.30 -44.09 -11.63
C PRO A 122 0.56 -42.87 -10.72
N ASN A 123 1.41 -41.97 -11.20
CA ASN A 123 1.62 -40.56 -10.82
C ASN A 123 1.27 -40.15 -9.38
N ALA A 124 2.23 -40.30 -8.47
CA ALA A 124 2.33 -39.44 -7.29
C ALA A 124 2.93 -38.09 -7.71
N GLU A 125 2.20 -37.02 -7.46
CA GLU A 125 2.61 -35.63 -7.68
C GLU A 125 4.01 -35.37 -7.11
N LYS A 126 4.89 -34.79 -7.93
CA LYS A 126 6.21 -34.32 -7.49
C LYS A 126 6.03 -33.19 -6.47
N VAL A 127 6.06 -33.52 -5.19
CA VAL A 127 6.27 -32.54 -4.12
C VAL A 127 7.70 -32.03 -4.26
N GLU A 128 7.86 -30.80 -4.74
CA GLU A 128 9.17 -30.16 -4.83
C GLU A 128 9.81 -30.14 -3.45
N SER A 129 11.00 -30.74 -3.33
CA SER A 129 11.80 -30.77 -2.11
C SER A 129 12.02 -29.33 -1.62
N GLY A 130 11.33 -28.94 -0.55
CA GLY A 130 11.41 -27.61 0.04
C GLY A 130 12.86 -27.21 0.34
N LYS A 131 13.18 -25.92 0.24
CA LYS A 131 14.53 -25.41 0.53
C LYS A 131 14.75 -25.40 2.03
N GLY A 132 15.75 -26.14 2.49
CA GLY A 132 16.16 -26.19 3.89
C GLY A 132 16.91 -24.91 4.29
N VAL A 133 16.48 -24.28 5.39
CA VAL A 133 17.05 -23.03 5.90
C VAL A 133 17.66 -23.27 7.28
N PRO A 134 18.78 -22.64 7.67
CA PRO A 134 19.37 -22.85 8.99
C PRO A 134 18.47 -22.35 10.13
N PRO A 135 18.58 -22.93 11.35
CA PRO A 135 17.98 -22.37 12.54
C PRO A 135 18.48 -20.94 12.78
N LEU A 136 17.62 -20.08 13.34
CA LEU A 136 17.92 -18.67 13.58
C LEU A 136 19.21 -18.46 14.40
N ALA A 137 19.53 -19.34 15.35
CA ALA A 137 20.75 -19.24 16.16
C ALA A 137 22.05 -19.47 15.36
N LEU A 138 21.99 -20.19 14.24
CA LEU A 138 23.12 -20.52 13.37
C LEU A 138 23.21 -19.61 12.15
N LEU A 139 22.25 -18.70 11.99
CA LEU A 139 22.15 -17.82 10.84
C LEU A 139 23.23 -16.74 10.93
N GLN A 140 24.03 -16.62 9.87
CA GLN A 140 25.07 -15.60 9.75
C GLN A 140 24.66 -14.54 8.73
N ARG A 141 24.52 -13.30 9.17
CA ARG A 141 24.18 -12.15 8.30
C ARG A 141 25.17 -11.96 7.16
N SER A 142 26.45 -12.26 7.38
CA SER A 142 27.51 -12.15 6.38
C SER A 142 27.39 -13.13 5.21
N ASN A 143 26.50 -14.13 5.32
CA ASN A 143 26.31 -15.11 4.25
C ASN A 143 25.18 -14.66 3.30
N ASP A 144 25.57 -13.96 2.23
CA ASP A 144 24.63 -13.42 1.23
C ASP A 144 23.78 -14.50 0.57
N THR A 145 24.33 -15.70 0.36
CA THR A 145 23.59 -16.81 -0.26
C THR A 145 22.44 -17.27 0.63
N GLN A 146 22.73 -17.46 1.93
CA GLN A 146 21.70 -17.83 2.91
C GLN A 146 20.63 -16.73 3.04
N MET A 147 21.04 -15.46 3.10
CA MET A 147 20.11 -14.34 3.18
C MET A 147 19.22 -14.23 1.94
N LYS A 148 19.76 -14.50 0.73
CA LYS A 148 18.97 -14.54 -0.51
C LYS A 148 17.98 -15.70 -0.54
N ASP A 149 18.33 -16.86 -0.01
CA ASP A 149 17.42 -18.01 0.06
C ASP A 149 16.28 -17.76 1.05
N ILE A 150 16.59 -17.16 2.20
CA ILE A 150 15.60 -16.72 3.19
C ILE A 150 14.69 -15.65 2.60
N PHE A 151 15.26 -14.66 1.89
CA PHE A 151 14.48 -13.64 1.20
C PHE A 151 13.49 -14.27 0.21
N LYS A 152 13.94 -15.21 -0.63
CA LYS A 152 13.05 -15.90 -1.59
C LYS A 152 11.91 -16.65 -0.90
N LEU A 153 12.15 -17.21 0.28
CA LEU A 153 11.17 -17.98 1.04
C LEU A 153 10.18 -17.08 1.80
N LEU A 154 10.67 -16.02 2.44
CA LEU A 154 9.90 -15.22 3.39
C LEU A 154 9.28 -13.96 2.79
N ARG A 155 9.75 -13.48 1.62
CA ARG A 155 9.30 -12.19 1.07
C ARG A 155 7.78 -12.09 0.92
N SER A 156 7.13 -13.18 0.51
CA SER A 156 5.69 -13.24 0.26
C SER A 156 4.86 -13.73 1.45
N SER A 157 5.51 -14.03 2.59
CA SER A 157 4.82 -14.51 3.77
C SER A 157 4.01 -13.37 4.40
N THR A 158 2.68 -13.55 4.46
CA THR A 158 1.76 -12.59 5.07
C THR A 158 2.10 -12.33 6.54
N SER A 159 2.46 -13.39 7.28
CA SER A 159 2.79 -13.31 8.71
C SER A 159 4.06 -12.47 8.95
N VAL A 160 5.07 -12.62 8.07
CA VAL A 160 6.31 -11.83 8.15
C VAL A 160 6.02 -10.37 7.81
N ILE A 161 5.23 -10.11 6.76
CA ILE A 161 4.82 -8.76 6.37
C ILE A 161 4.08 -8.06 7.51
N GLN A 162 3.08 -8.73 8.09
CA GLN A 162 2.30 -8.18 9.19
C GLN A 162 3.21 -7.84 10.39
N TRP A 163 4.05 -8.77 10.82
CA TRP A 163 4.98 -8.54 11.93
C TRP A 163 5.97 -7.40 11.62
N TYR A 164 6.50 -7.32 10.40
CA TYR A 164 7.40 -6.24 9.99
C TYR A 164 6.73 -4.87 10.08
N LEU A 165 5.49 -4.77 9.60
CA LEU A 165 4.71 -3.53 9.64
C LEU A 165 4.40 -3.10 11.08
N GLU A 166 3.92 -4.02 11.91
CA GLU A 166 3.50 -3.75 13.29
C GLU A 166 4.68 -3.48 14.23
N GLN A 167 5.78 -4.22 14.12
CA GLN A 167 6.86 -4.17 15.09
C GLN A 167 8.00 -3.22 14.72
N LEU A 168 8.16 -2.92 13.42
CA LEU A 168 9.25 -2.08 12.92
C LEU A 168 8.76 -0.85 12.18
N VAL A 169 7.90 -0.99 11.16
CA VAL A 169 7.58 0.15 10.28
C VAL A 169 6.68 1.17 10.98
N PHE A 170 5.50 0.78 11.46
CA PHE A 170 4.55 1.73 12.04
C PHE A 170 5.07 2.41 13.30
N PRO A 171 5.65 1.70 14.30
CA PRO A 171 6.17 2.37 15.49
C PRO A 171 7.28 3.39 15.19
N LYS A 172 8.13 3.10 14.19
CA LYS A 172 9.28 3.94 13.85
C LYS A 172 8.89 5.14 12.97
N TYR A 173 8.01 4.92 11.99
CA TYR A 173 7.74 5.89 10.92
C TYR A 173 6.35 6.55 11.01
N MET A 174 5.44 6.04 11.84
CA MET A 174 4.13 6.64 12.12
C MET A 174 4.07 7.28 13.51
N ARG A 175 4.97 8.23 13.77
CA ARG A 175 4.95 8.99 15.03
C ARG A 175 3.66 9.81 15.11
N PHE A 176 2.86 9.54 16.14
CA PHE A 176 1.67 10.31 16.45
C PHE A 176 2.08 11.67 17.05
N GLN A 177 1.50 12.75 16.52
CA GLN A 177 1.50 14.04 17.20
C GLN A 177 0.13 14.24 17.84
N SER A 178 0.12 14.73 19.08
CA SER A 178 -1.10 15.01 19.84
C SER A 178 -2.00 16.07 19.18
N LYS A 179 -1.41 16.94 18.35
CA LYS A 179 -2.11 17.90 17.51
C LYS A 179 -1.57 17.76 16.09
N LYS A 180 -2.47 17.48 15.15
CA LYS A 180 -2.16 17.52 13.71
C LYS A 180 -2.87 18.72 13.11
N LEU A 181 -2.12 19.56 12.41
CA LEU A 181 -2.71 20.59 11.55
C LEU A 181 -3.23 19.86 10.32
N SER A 182 -4.56 19.74 10.20
CA SER A 182 -5.22 19.24 9.00
C SER A 182 -5.90 20.44 8.35
N ALA A 183 -5.68 20.61 7.05
CA ALA A 183 -6.44 21.56 6.24
C ALA A 183 -7.59 20.80 5.59
N SER A 184 -8.82 21.23 5.84
CA SER A 184 -10.00 20.81 5.08
C SER A 184 -10.43 21.96 4.15
N GLY A 185 -11.22 21.63 3.13
CA GLY A 185 -11.82 22.65 2.27
C GLY A 185 -12.72 23.62 3.03
N GLN A 186 -13.19 23.25 4.24
CA GLN A 186 -13.95 24.16 5.11
C GLN A 186 -13.10 25.35 5.60
N GLU A 187 -11.80 25.18 5.83
CA GLU A 187 -10.94 26.27 6.30
C GLU A 187 -10.80 27.40 5.27
N LEU A 188 -10.94 27.10 3.96
CA LEU A 188 -10.99 28.13 2.91
C LEU A 188 -12.23 29.03 3.05
N GLY A 189 -13.34 28.48 3.56
CA GLY A 189 -14.55 29.23 3.88
C GLY A 189 -14.58 29.79 5.30
N ALA A 190 -13.57 29.53 6.12
CA ALA A 190 -13.50 29.99 7.51
C ALA A 190 -12.86 31.38 7.63
N GLU A 191 -13.05 32.02 8.78
CA GLU A 191 -12.46 33.34 9.09
C GLU A 191 -10.95 33.29 9.33
N MET A 192 -10.39 32.09 9.51
CA MET A 192 -8.97 31.90 9.80
C MET A 192 -8.06 32.32 8.65
N LEU A 193 -8.47 32.09 7.39
CA LEU A 193 -7.67 32.39 6.20
C LEU A 193 -8.08 33.72 5.54
N PHE A 194 -9.37 34.05 5.52
CA PHE A 194 -9.89 35.24 4.85
C PHE A 194 -10.89 36.01 5.73
N ALA A 195 -10.61 37.30 5.95
CA ALA A 195 -11.49 38.19 6.72
C ALA A 195 -12.80 38.54 6.00
N ARG A 196 -12.80 38.52 4.66
CA ARG A 196 -14.00 38.76 3.83
C ARG A 196 -14.07 37.69 2.74
N ARG A 197 -15.29 37.18 2.51
CA ARG A 197 -15.61 36.16 1.51
C ARG A 197 -16.61 36.77 0.53
N VAL A 198 -16.33 36.65 -0.77
CA VAL A 198 -17.18 37.23 -1.82
C VAL A 198 -18.22 36.23 -2.33
N GLY A 199 -17.92 34.93 -2.28
CA GLY A 199 -18.85 33.87 -2.68
C GLY A 199 -18.21 32.50 -2.56
N PHE A 200 -19.04 31.46 -2.65
CA PHE A 200 -18.62 30.06 -2.71
C PHE A 200 -19.30 29.44 -3.93
N SER A 201 -18.53 28.80 -4.80
CA SER A 201 -19.03 28.09 -5.97
C SER A 201 -18.76 26.61 -5.77
N GLY A 202 -19.82 25.80 -5.82
CA GLY A 202 -19.78 24.35 -5.62
C GLY A 202 -21.11 23.73 -6.05
N THR A 203 -21.14 22.40 -6.15
CA THR A 203 -22.37 21.65 -6.47
C THR A 203 -23.46 22.06 -5.47
N PRO A 204 -24.69 22.40 -5.91
CA PRO A 204 -25.75 22.92 -5.06
C PRO A 204 -26.13 21.85 -4.04
N THR A 205 -25.45 21.92 -2.91
CA THR A 205 -25.63 21.05 -1.77
C THR A 205 -25.76 21.97 -0.57
N GLU A 206 -26.55 21.56 0.42
CA GLU A 206 -26.69 22.32 1.65
C GLU A 206 -25.38 22.43 2.46
N LEU A 207 -24.32 21.77 1.97
CA LEU A 207 -23.00 21.69 2.57
C LEU A 207 -22.18 22.95 2.27
N LEU A 208 -22.48 24.03 3.00
CA LEU A 208 -21.61 25.21 3.06
C LEU A 208 -20.63 25.11 4.24
N PRO A 209 -19.44 25.72 4.13
CA PRO A 209 -18.59 25.99 5.30
C PRO A 209 -19.39 26.67 6.41
N LYS A 210 -19.21 26.23 7.67
CA LYS A 210 -20.00 26.72 8.82
C LYS A 210 -20.00 28.25 8.96
N GLY A 211 -18.91 28.92 8.59
CA GLY A 211 -18.77 30.38 8.64
C GLY A 211 -19.60 31.15 7.58
N LEU A 212 -20.14 30.47 6.56
CA LEU A 212 -21.00 31.07 5.54
C LEU A 212 -22.50 30.95 5.87
N GLY A 213 -22.86 30.25 6.95
CA GLY A 213 -24.25 30.07 7.36
C GLY A 213 -24.95 28.96 6.57
N ARG A 214 -26.24 29.17 6.26
CA ARG A 214 -27.08 28.19 5.56
C ARG A 214 -27.29 28.61 4.11
N CYS A 215 -27.38 27.63 3.22
CA CYS A 215 -27.73 27.88 1.82
C CYS A 215 -29.19 28.34 1.75
N HIS A 216 -29.44 29.47 1.12
CA HIS A 216 -30.79 29.96 0.84
C HIS A 216 -31.02 29.83 -0.65
N PHE A 217 -31.85 28.85 -1.03
CA PHE A 217 -32.21 28.64 -2.42
C PHE A 217 -33.13 29.77 -2.91
N ALA A 218 -32.85 30.28 -4.09
CA ALA A 218 -33.72 31.26 -4.74
C ALA A 218 -35.03 30.57 -5.17
N PRO A 219 -36.20 31.05 -4.71
CA PRO A 219 -37.47 30.43 -5.05
C PRO A 219 -37.74 30.52 -6.56
N GLY A 220 -38.05 29.38 -7.18
CA GLY A 220 -38.44 29.32 -8.59
C GLY A 220 -37.31 29.06 -9.58
N ASP A 221 -36.04 29.03 -9.14
CA ASP A 221 -34.90 28.77 -10.03
C ASP A 221 -34.97 27.38 -10.67
N ASP A 222 -35.32 26.35 -9.90
CA ASP A 222 -35.50 25.00 -10.44
C ASP A 222 -36.61 24.98 -11.50
N ALA A 223 -37.73 25.66 -11.23
CA ALA A 223 -38.84 25.75 -12.17
C ALA A 223 -38.45 26.54 -13.44
N ALA A 224 -37.64 27.59 -13.30
CA ALA A 224 -37.10 28.33 -14.43
C ALA A 224 -36.16 27.45 -15.27
N MET A 225 -35.25 26.69 -14.64
CA MET A 225 -34.43 25.71 -15.34
C MET A 225 -35.29 24.69 -16.07
N PHE A 226 -36.28 24.08 -15.41
CA PHE A 226 -37.19 23.14 -16.06
C PHE A 226 -37.95 23.77 -17.23
N THR A 227 -38.41 25.01 -17.09
CA THR A 227 -39.09 25.74 -18.18
C THR A 227 -38.16 25.88 -19.38
N THR A 228 -36.92 26.32 -19.17
CA THR A 228 -35.93 26.42 -20.25
C THR A 228 -35.57 25.06 -20.85
N LEU A 229 -35.38 24.03 -20.03
CA LEU A 229 -35.02 22.69 -20.49
C LEU A 229 -36.16 21.96 -21.22
N THR A 230 -37.41 22.38 -20.99
CA THR A 230 -38.59 21.79 -21.62
C THR A 230 -39.17 22.66 -22.74
N ASP A 231 -38.65 23.87 -22.93
CA ASP A 231 -39.07 24.77 -24.01
C ASP A 231 -38.58 24.23 -25.36
N PRO A 232 -39.48 23.83 -26.28
CA PRO A 232 -39.10 23.34 -27.60
C PRO A 232 -38.41 24.39 -28.48
N ALA A 233 -38.49 25.67 -28.12
CA ALA A 233 -37.75 26.74 -28.79
C ALA A 233 -36.27 26.81 -28.38
N VAL A 234 -35.91 26.22 -27.23
CA VAL A 234 -34.54 26.23 -26.68
C VAL A 234 -33.90 24.85 -26.73
N MET A 235 -34.66 23.79 -26.44
CA MET A 235 -34.19 22.41 -26.41
C MET A 235 -34.85 21.56 -27.48
N SER A 236 -34.07 20.73 -28.16
CA SER A 236 -34.53 19.69 -29.07
C SER A 236 -34.18 18.31 -28.53
N LEU A 237 -35.06 17.34 -28.77
CA LEU A 237 -34.83 15.94 -28.42
C LEU A 237 -34.66 15.13 -29.69
N LYS A 238 -33.51 14.48 -29.85
CA LYS A 238 -33.26 13.51 -30.91
C LYS A 238 -33.04 12.13 -30.31
N GLN A 239 -33.91 11.20 -30.68
CA GLN A 239 -33.77 9.80 -30.29
C GLN A 239 -32.76 9.13 -31.23
N ILE A 240 -31.79 8.41 -30.65
CA ILE A 240 -30.82 7.61 -31.41
C ILE A 240 -31.29 6.16 -31.33
N ASP A 241 -31.76 5.63 -32.46
CA ASP A 241 -32.26 4.26 -32.55
C ASP A 241 -31.12 3.28 -32.85
N GLY A 242 -31.07 2.15 -32.13
CA GLY A 242 -30.13 1.04 -32.36
C GLY A 242 -29.04 0.86 -31.29
N GLN A 243 -28.05 0.01 -31.57
CA GLN A 243 -26.84 -0.07 -30.73
C GLN A 243 -25.91 1.08 -31.08
N TRP A 244 -25.66 1.96 -30.11
CA TRP A 244 -24.77 3.10 -30.26
C TRP A 244 -23.35 2.76 -29.79
N THR A 245 -22.36 3.38 -30.42
CA THR A 245 -20.97 3.42 -29.93
C THR A 245 -20.60 4.88 -29.64
N VAL A 246 -19.59 5.08 -28.77
CA VAL A 246 -19.14 6.43 -28.39
C VAL A 246 -18.71 7.23 -29.62
N ASP A 247 -17.98 6.60 -30.54
CA ASP A 247 -17.49 7.27 -31.76
C ASP A 247 -18.64 7.69 -32.67
N ALA A 248 -19.64 6.81 -32.89
CA ALA A 248 -20.80 7.12 -33.72
C ALA A 248 -21.67 8.25 -33.13
N LEU A 249 -21.77 8.32 -31.80
CA LEU A 249 -22.48 9.40 -31.10
C LEU A 249 -21.77 10.75 -31.29
N LEU A 250 -20.44 10.78 -31.15
CA LEU A 250 -19.66 12.00 -31.33
C LEU A 250 -19.73 12.50 -32.79
N GLU A 251 -19.67 11.60 -33.77
CA GLU A 251 -19.87 11.95 -35.18
C GLU A 251 -21.26 12.54 -35.45
N HIS A 252 -22.30 12.05 -34.78
CA HIS A 252 -23.67 12.59 -34.90
C HIS A 252 -23.80 14.00 -34.30
N VAL A 253 -23.20 14.26 -33.14
CA VAL A 253 -23.23 15.59 -32.52
C VAL A 253 -22.51 16.61 -33.39
N VAL A 254 -21.34 16.25 -33.93
CA VAL A 254 -20.56 17.13 -34.82
C VAL A 254 -21.34 17.47 -36.10
N ALA A 255 -22.11 16.54 -36.64
CA ALA A 255 -22.92 16.76 -37.84
C ALA A 255 -24.14 17.68 -37.62
N GLU A 256 -24.58 17.89 -36.37
CA GLU A 256 -25.72 18.77 -36.04
C GLU A 256 -25.33 20.20 -35.64
N GLU A 257 -24.06 20.44 -35.30
CA GLU A 257 -23.57 21.78 -34.93
C GLU A 257 -23.11 22.67 -36.11
N THR A 258 -23.20 22.18 -37.37
CA THR A 258 -22.92 22.94 -38.61
C THR A 258 -24.18 23.35 -39.36
#